data_AF-A0A2N9N7Z6-F1
#
_entry.id   AF-A0A2N9N7Z6-F1
#
_cell.length_a   1.000
_cell.length_b   1.000
_cell.length_c   1.000
_cell.angle_alpha   90.00
_cell.angle_beta   90.00
_cell.angle_gamma   90.00
#
_symmetry.space_group_name_H-M   'P 1'
#
loop_
_entity.id
_entity.type
_entity.pdbx_description
1 polymer ?
#
loop_
_entity_poly.entity_id
_entity_poly.type
_entity_poly.pdbx_seq_one_letter_code
_entity_poly.pdbx_strand_id
1 'polypeptide(L)'
;MAVFNEKREELEHFELRMGVPRGRLAVTMDLVNDAMALVGQHGVYCQSQRWPGKPVMDVQLVMKNLADAKELIQSVMEELRPKA
;
A
#
# COMPACT_ATOMS: atom_id res chain seq x y z
N MET A 1 16.06 -8.68 10.30
CA MET A 1 15.21 -7.98 9.32
C MET A 1 13.77 -7.93 9.89
N ALA A 2 13.36 -6.83 10.54
CA ALA A 2 12.11 -6.80 11.34
C ALA A 2 10.86 -7.17 10.54
N VAL A 3 10.68 -6.58 9.35
CA VAL A 3 9.52 -6.85 8.48
C VAL A 3 9.40 -8.31 8.06
N PHE A 4 10.50 -9.02 7.83
CA PHE A 4 10.48 -10.43 7.41
C PHE A 4 10.08 -11.37 8.55
N ASN A 5 10.27 -10.94 9.81
CA ASN A 5 9.79 -11.67 10.97
C ASN A 5 8.32 -11.35 11.24
N GLU A 6 7.92 -10.08 11.19
CA GLU A 6 6.55 -9.62 11.45
C GLU A 6 5.56 -10.13 10.39
N LYS A 7 5.99 -10.18 9.13
CA LYS A 7 5.14 -10.54 7.98
C LYS A 7 5.43 -11.94 7.45
N ARG A 8 6.05 -12.78 8.27
CA ARG A 8 6.56 -14.10 7.85
C ARG A 8 5.49 -14.98 7.21
N GLU A 9 4.34 -15.13 7.85
CA GLU A 9 3.26 -16.01 7.36
C GLU A 9 2.68 -15.51 6.03
N GLU A 10 2.46 -14.19 5.91
CA GLU A 10 1.96 -13.56 4.69
C GLU A 10 2.98 -13.72 3.55
N LEU A 11 4.26 -13.48 3.84
CA LEU A 11 5.36 -13.67 2.89
C LEU A 11 5.42 -15.12 2.42
N GLU A 12 5.45 -16.10 3.32
CA GLU A 12 5.47 -17.52 2.96
C GLU A 12 4.27 -17.89 2.06
N HIS A 13 3.08 -17.42 2.41
CA HIS A 13 1.85 -17.68 1.65
C HIS A 13 1.85 -17.07 0.23
N PHE A 14 2.33 -15.84 0.07
CA PHE A 14 2.37 -15.18 -1.23
C PHE A 14 3.57 -15.60 -2.09
N GLU A 15 4.74 -15.78 -1.49
CA GLU A 15 5.95 -16.25 -2.18
C GLU A 15 5.74 -17.66 -2.77
N LEU A 16 5.05 -18.55 -2.05
CA LEU A 16 4.74 -19.91 -2.54
C LEU A 16 3.82 -19.89 -3.77
N ARG A 17 2.81 -19.00 -3.80
CA ARG A 17 1.79 -18.97 -4.87
C ARG A 17 2.22 -18.17 -6.10
N MET A 18 3.07 -17.15 -5.91
CA MET A 18 3.35 -16.14 -6.95
C MET A 18 4.83 -16.05 -7.32
N GLY A 19 5.71 -16.77 -6.60
CA GLY A 19 7.15 -16.61 -6.67
C GLY A 19 7.64 -15.47 -5.78
N VAL A 20 8.92 -15.53 -5.37
CA VAL A 20 9.50 -14.61 -4.36
C VAL A 20 9.31 -13.13 -4.70
N PRO A 21 9.64 -12.64 -5.91
CA PRO A 21 9.54 -11.20 -6.19
C PRO A 21 8.08 -10.70 -6.16
N ARG A 22 7.18 -11.45 -6.80
CA ARG A 22 5.76 -11.07 -6.90
C ARG A 22 5.03 -11.25 -5.57
N GLY A 23 5.42 -12.25 -4.77
CA GLY A 23 4.88 -12.46 -3.43
C GLY A 23 5.24 -11.35 -2.45
N ARG A 24 6.48 -10.85 -2.49
CA ARG A 24 6.90 -9.69 -1.69
C ARG A 24 6.20 -8.40 -2.10
N LEU A 25 5.97 -8.20 -3.40
CA LEU A 25 5.19 -7.07 -3.88
C LEU A 25 3.72 -7.16 -3.46
N ALA A 26 3.15 -8.36 -3.37
CA ALA A 26 1.81 -8.56 -2.83
C ALA A 26 1.71 -8.11 -1.36
N VAL A 27 2.64 -8.57 -0.50
CA VAL A 27 2.69 -8.12 0.91
C VAL A 27 2.94 -6.61 1.00
N THR A 28 3.80 -6.05 0.15
CA THR A 28 4.00 -4.59 0.07
C THR A 28 2.70 -3.85 -0.26
N MET A 29 1.90 -4.38 -1.19
CA MET A 29 0.62 -3.78 -1.56
C MET A 29 -0.39 -3.80 -0.42
N ASP A 30 -0.41 -4.87 0.38
CA ASP A 30 -1.25 -4.96 1.57
C ASP A 30 -0.86 -3.89 2.60
N LEU A 31 0.45 -3.72 2.86
CA LEU A 31 0.94 -2.65 3.75
C LEU A 31 0.56 -1.25 3.25
N VAL A 32 0.63 -1.01 1.94
CA VAL A 32 0.20 0.27 1.34
C VAL A 32 -1.31 0.48 1.52
N ASN A 33 -2.12 -0.57 1.30
CA ASN A 33 -3.57 -0.50 1.52
C ASN A 33 -3.91 -0.20 2.99
N ASP A 34 -3.23 -0.84 3.94
CA ASP A 34 -3.41 -0.57 5.38
C ASP A 34 -3.06 0.88 5.73
N ALA A 35 -1.94 1.39 5.20
CA ALA A 35 -1.56 2.78 5.38
C ALA A 35 -2.60 3.75 4.79
N MET A 36 -3.12 3.46 3.59
CA MET A 36 -4.19 4.27 2.97
C MET A 36 -5.46 4.28 3.83
N ALA A 37 -5.84 3.14 4.40
CA ALA A 37 -7.01 3.05 5.28
C ALA A 37 -6.83 3.88 6.55
N LEU A 38 -5.65 3.82 7.19
CA LEU A 38 -5.33 4.58 8.39
C LEU A 38 -5.28 6.09 8.10
N VAL A 39 -4.61 6.51 7.03
CA VAL A 39 -4.53 7.93 6.64
C VAL A 39 -5.90 8.48 6.23
N GLY A 40 -6.71 7.68 5.53
CA GLY A 40 -8.09 8.03 5.18
C GLY A 40 -8.95 8.29 6.42
N GLN A 41 -8.85 7.43 7.44
CA GLN A 41 -9.51 7.65 8.73
C GLN A 41 -8.98 8.89 9.46
N HIS A 42 -7.66 9.10 9.46
CA HIS A 42 -7.07 10.28 10.06
C HIS A 42 -7.58 11.58 9.41
N GLY A 43 -7.83 11.57 8.10
CA GLY A 43 -8.42 12.68 7.36
C GLY A 43 -9.82 13.08 7.81
N VAL A 44 -10.57 12.19 8.48
CA VAL A 44 -11.89 12.54 9.07
C VAL A 44 -11.70 13.56 10.20
N TYR A 45 -10.69 13.38 11.04
CA TYR A 45 -10.43 14.22 12.21
C TYR A 45 -9.48 15.39 11.88
N CYS A 46 -8.56 15.20 10.94
CA CYS A 46 -7.57 16.19 10.55
C CYS A 46 -8.07 17.05 9.38
N GLN A 47 -9.01 17.95 9.66
CA GLN A 47 -9.68 18.81 8.67
C GLN A 47 -8.91 20.11 8.41
N SER A 48 -8.98 20.59 7.17
CA SER A 48 -8.44 21.87 6.76
C SER A 48 -9.24 23.03 7.36
N GLN A 49 -8.54 23.97 8.00
CA GLN A 49 -9.14 25.21 8.48
C GLN A 49 -9.58 26.13 7.33
N ARG A 50 -8.90 26.03 6.17
CA ARG A 50 -9.19 26.86 4.98
C ARG A 50 -10.32 26.29 4.13
N TRP A 51 -10.50 24.97 4.17
CA TRP A 51 -11.43 24.23 3.31
C TRP A 51 -12.26 23.26 4.17
N PRO A 52 -13.37 23.73 4.76
CA PRO A 52 -14.21 22.89 5.62
C PRO A 52 -14.67 21.61 4.91
N GLY A 53 -14.59 20.48 5.61
CA GLY A 53 -14.97 19.17 5.07
C GLY A 53 -13.93 18.49 4.19
N LYS A 54 -12.74 19.09 4.02
CA LYS A 54 -11.59 18.44 3.37
C LYS A 54 -10.47 18.20 4.38
N PRO A 55 -9.76 17.05 4.30
CA PRO A 55 -8.55 16.84 5.09
C PRO A 55 -7.50 17.93 4.84
N VAL A 56 -6.56 18.12 5.77
CA VAL A 56 -5.41 19.01 5.55
C VAL A 56 -4.60 18.61 4.30
N MET A 57 -3.92 19.58 3.67
CA MET A 57 -3.21 19.37 2.41
C MET A 57 -2.21 18.22 2.48
N ASP A 58 -1.48 18.10 3.58
CA ASP A 58 -0.46 17.05 3.74
C ASP A 58 -1.09 15.65 3.76
N VAL A 59 -2.26 15.48 4.39
CA VAL A 59 -3.01 14.21 4.37
C VAL A 59 -3.48 13.87 2.96
N GLN A 60 -3.95 14.87 2.20
CA GLN A 60 -4.33 14.67 0.80
C GLN A 60 -3.13 14.22 -0.06
N LEU A 61 -1.96 14.85 0.15
CA LEU A 61 -0.74 14.51 -0.57
C LEU A 61 -0.20 13.13 -0.20
N VAL A 62 -0.24 12.75 1.08
CA VAL A 62 0.12 11.39 1.52
C VAL A 62 -0.80 10.35 0.89
N MET A 63 -2.12 10.58 0.91
CA MET A 63 -3.08 9.67 0.25
C MET A 63 -2.79 9.53 -1.24
N LYS A 64 -2.48 10.64 -1.93
CA LYS A 64 -2.11 10.61 -3.34
C LYS A 64 -0.85 9.79 -3.57
N ASN A 65 0.22 10.04 -2.82
CA ASN A 65 1.48 9.32 -2.97
C ASN A 65 1.32 7.81 -2.71
N LEU A 66 0.49 7.43 -1.74
CA LEU A 66 0.18 6.01 -1.48
C LEU A 66 -0.63 5.37 -2.62
N ALA A 67 -1.58 6.10 -3.20
CA ALA A 67 -2.33 5.65 -4.37
C ALA A 67 -1.41 5.46 -5.59
N ASP A 68 -0.55 6.44 -5.87
CA ASP A 68 0.42 6.39 -6.97
C ASP A 68 1.41 5.21 -6.76
N ALA A 69 1.89 5.00 -5.53
CA ALA A 69 2.76 3.88 -5.20
C ALA A 69 2.06 2.53 -5.42
N LYS A 70 0.79 2.40 -5.02
CA LYS A 70 -0.02 1.19 -5.25
C LYS A 70 -0.14 0.88 -6.75
N GLU A 71 -0.40 1.88 -7.59
CA GLU A 71 -0.50 1.71 -9.04
C GLU A 71 0.81 1.20 -9.64
N LEU A 72 1.95 1.79 -9.24
CA LEU A 72 3.27 1.35 -9.69
C LEU A 72 3.59 -0.09 -9.25
N ILE A 73 3.25 -0.48 -8.01
CA ILE A 73 3.43 -1.85 -7.53
C ILE A 73 2.56 -2.82 -8.34
N GLN A 74 1.30 -2.48 -8.60
CA GLN A 74 0.40 -3.28 -9.43
C GLN A 74 0.95 -3.48 -10.84
N SER A 75 1.47 -2.43 -11.45
CA SER A 75 2.12 -2.49 -12.76
C SER A 75 3.28 -3.48 -12.79
N VAL A 76 4.20 -3.42 -11.82
CA VAL A 76 5.33 -4.37 -11.74
C VAL A 76 4.83 -5.81 -11.49
N MET A 77 3.83 -6.00 -10.63
CA MET A 77 3.26 -7.32 -10.40
C MET A 77 2.61 -7.93 -11.63
N GLU A 78 2.10 -7.11 -12.54
CA GLU A 78 1.54 -7.55 -13.82
C GLU A 78 2.66 -7.91 -14.82
N GLU A 79 3.75 -7.14 -14.87
CA GLU A 79 4.93 -7.48 -15.69
C GLU A 79 5.57 -8.81 -15.28
N LEU A 80 5.57 -9.11 -13.98
CA LEU A 80 6.09 -10.36 -13.42
C LEU A 80 5.12 -11.55 -13.56
N ARG A 81 3.90 -11.33 -14.07
CA ARG A 81 2.95 -12.43 -14.29
C ARG A 81 3.45 -13.31 -15.44
N PRO A 82 3.51 -14.64 -15.29
CA PRO A 82 3.91 -15.53 -16.38
C PRO A 82 3.03 -15.30 -17.61
N LYS A 83 3.65 -15.09 -18.77
CA LYS A 83 2.92 -15.03 -20.04
C LYS A 83 2.40 -16.44 -20.36
N ALA A 84 1.09 -16.55 -20.59
CA ALA A 84 0.44 -17.78 -21.02
C ALA A 84 0.86 -18.16 -22.45
#